data_AF-A0AAN7USJ9-F1
#
_entry.id   AF-A0AAN7USJ9-F1
#
_cell.length_a   1.000
_cell.length_b   1.000
_cell.length_c   1.000
_cell.angle_alpha   90.00
_cell.angle_beta   90.00
_cell.angle_gamma   90.00
#
_symmetry.space_group_name_H-M   'P 1'
#
loop_
_entity.id
_entity.type
_entity.pdbx_description
1 polymer ?
#
loop_
_entity_poly.entity_id
_entity_poly.type
_entity_poly.pdbx_seq_one_letter_code
_entity_poly.pdbx_strand_id
1 'polypeptide(L)'
;MSQEFDLSIRIQALTLHSEGYSRAAIVQKTGYSPGGLSSLIHKAKKRGYQPGQGPILREYADTEPRKGRPPKLTQDQKDKIVATLTSDKACREFSSQKLADKLNRENPDDPAISRRTVLRALTAEGLHLGRQRSSKKQKG
;
A
#
# COMPACT_ATOMS: atom_id res chain seq x y z
N MET A 1 9.56 4.31 -19.16
CA MET A 1 8.34 3.73 -18.58
C MET A 1 8.57 2.25 -18.35
N SER A 2 8.23 1.71 -17.17
CA SER A 2 8.36 0.26 -16.92
C SER A 2 7.21 -0.46 -17.61
N GLN A 3 7.48 -1.20 -18.68
CA GLN A 3 6.49 -2.07 -19.29
C GLN A 3 6.22 -3.22 -18.31
N GLU A 4 4.99 -3.29 -17.80
CA GLU A 4 4.55 -4.40 -16.95
C GLU A 4 4.22 -5.58 -17.86
N PHE A 5 5.06 -6.61 -17.83
CA PHE A 5 4.84 -7.84 -18.58
C PHE A 5 3.79 -8.69 -17.88
N ASP A 6 2.89 -9.27 -18.68
CA ASP A 6 1.89 -10.22 -18.20
C ASP A 6 2.57 -11.45 -17.54
N LEU A 7 1.83 -12.10 -16.64
CA LEU A 7 2.27 -13.30 -15.95
C LEU A 7 2.70 -14.41 -16.92
N SER A 8 1.99 -14.56 -18.04
CA SER A 8 2.31 -15.52 -19.10
C SER A 8 3.74 -15.33 -19.64
N ILE A 9 4.10 -14.09 -19.98
CA ILE A 9 5.43 -13.74 -20.52
C ILE A 9 6.51 -13.96 -19.46
N ARG A 10 6.22 -13.68 -18.19
CA ARG A 10 7.15 -13.95 -17.08
C ARG A 10 7.43 -15.44 -16.91
N ILE A 11 6.38 -16.26 -16.95
CA ILE A 11 6.52 -17.71 -16.90
C ILE A 11 7.33 -18.19 -18.10
N GLN A 12 7.01 -17.75 -19.32
CA GLN A 12 7.75 -18.12 -20.52
C GLN A 12 9.24 -17.75 -20.44
N ALA A 13 9.57 -16.55 -19.94
CA ALA A 13 10.95 -16.12 -19.76
C ALA A 13 11.71 -17.01 -18.76
N LEU A 14 11.07 -17.40 -17.65
CA LEU A 14 11.65 -18.31 -16.66
C LEU A 14 11.77 -19.74 -17.20
N THR A 15 10.83 -20.21 -18.01
CA THR A 15 10.89 -21.51 -18.68
C THR A 15 12.11 -21.56 -19.61
N LEU A 16 12.25 -20.58 -20.52
CA LEU A 16 13.41 -20.51 -21.42
C LEU A 16 14.73 -20.40 -20.65
N HIS A 17 14.76 -19.66 -19.54
CA HIS A 17 15.93 -19.62 -18.68
C HIS A 17 16.22 -20.97 -18.02
N SER A 18 15.20 -21.71 -17.60
CA SER A 18 15.32 -23.05 -17.01
C SER A 18 15.87 -24.06 -18.01
N GLU A 19 15.48 -23.93 -19.28
CA GLU A 19 15.93 -24.75 -20.41
C GLU A 19 17.36 -24.39 -20.90
N GLY A 20 17.99 -23.36 -20.33
CA GLY A 20 19.36 -22.98 -20.64
C GLY A 20 19.54 -22.05 -21.84
N TYR A 21 18.46 -21.40 -22.32
CA TYR A 21 18.59 -20.40 -23.39
C TYR A 21 19.49 -19.24 -22.96
N SER A 22 20.25 -18.71 -23.92
CA SER A 22 21.06 -17.51 -23.69
C SER A 22 20.17 -16.31 -23.36
N ARG A 23 20.68 -15.41 -22.51
CA ARG A 23 19.93 -14.21 -22.09
C ARG A 23 19.51 -13.34 -23.27
N ALA A 24 20.35 -13.26 -24.31
CA ALA A 24 20.04 -12.53 -25.54
C ALA A 24 18.87 -13.15 -26.30
N ALA A 25 18.84 -14.49 -26.42
CA ALA A 25 17.73 -15.20 -27.06
C ALA A 25 16.41 -15.03 -26.29
N ILE A 26 16.46 -15.05 -24.96
CA ILE A 26 15.27 -14.82 -24.12
C ILE A 26 14.73 -13.41 -24.35
N VAL A 27 15.60 -12.39 -24.27
CA VAL A 27 15.24 -10.98 -24.53
C VAL A 27 14.55 -10.82 -25.88
N GLN A 28 15.10 -11.42 -26.94
CA GLN A 28 14.54 -11.37 -28.28
C GLN A 28 13.15 -12.04 -28.35
N LYS A 29 12.97 -13.19 -27.69
CA LYS A 29 11.72 -13.96 -27.74
C LYS A 29 10.60 -13.37 -26.87
N THR A 30 10.94 -12.81 -25.72
CA THR A 30 9.95 -12.36 -24.72
C THR A 30 9.76 -10.84 -24.70
N GLY A 31 10.58 -10.09 -25.45
CA GLY A 31 10.56 -8.63 -25.47
C GLY A 31 11.09 -7.98 -24.18
N TYR A 32 11.69 -8.75 -23.28
CA TYR A 32 12.23 -8.24 -22.03
C TYR A 32 13.45 -7.35 -22.30
N SER A 33 13.62 -6.27 -21.53
CA SER A 33 14.93 -5.63 -21.49
C SER A 33 15.94 -6.53 -20.74
N PRO A 34 17.25 -6.47 -21.06
CA PRO A 34 18.25 -7.28 -20.35
C PRO A 34 18.22 -7.11 -18.83
N GLY A 35 18.00 -5.87 -18.36
CA GLY A 35 17.86 -5.55 -16.93
C GLY A 35 16.54 -6.04 -16.33
N GLY A 36 15.45 -5.98 -17.09
CA GLY A 36 14.15 -6.54 -16.69
C GLY A 36 14.23 -8.05 -16.49
N LEU A 37 14.88 -8.76 -17.40
CA LEU A 37 15.11 -10.20 -17.30
C LEU A 37 15.98 -10.55 -16.08
N SER A 38 17.07 -9.81 -15.84
CA SER A 38 17.88 -9.97 -14.61
C SER A 38 17.04 -9.84 -13.35
N SER A 39 16.21 -8.81 -13.30
CA SER A 39 15.38 -8.51 -12.13
C SER A 39 14.33 -9.59 -11.90
N LEU A 40 13.73 -10.11 -12.98
CA LEU A 40 12.78 -11.22 -12.92
C LEU A 40 13.44 -12.48 -12.34
N ILE A 41 14.57 -12.91 -12.92
CA ILE A 41 15.31 -14.10 -12.47
C ILE A 41 15.74 -13.97 -11.02
N HIS A 42 16.24 -12.79 -10.62
CA HIS A 42 16.66 -12.53 -9.24
C HIS A 42 15.50 -12.68 -8.25
N LYS A 43 14.34 -12.09 -8.57
CA LYS A 43 13.14 -12.22 -7.73
C LYS A 43 12.63 -13.65 -7.68
N ALA A 44 12.61 -14.35 -8.82
CA ALA A 44 12.21 -15.75 -8.87
C ALA A 44 13.12 -16.61 -7.98
N LYS A 45 14.46 -16.44 -8.07
CA LYS A 45 15.43 -17.17 -7.23
C LYS A 45 15.21 -16.91 -5.74
N LYS A 46 14.91 -15.67 -5.35
CA LYS A 46 14.54 -15.35 -3.95
C LYS A 46 13.31 -16.10 -3.45
N ARG A 47 12.45 -16.56 -4.35
CA ARG A 47 11.23 -17.32 -4.05
C ARG A 47 11.41 -18.83 -4.21
N GLY A 48 12.63 -19.32 -4.42
CA GLY A 48 12.93 -20.74 -4.52
C GLY A 48 13.02 -21.30 -5.95
N TYR A 49 12.90 -20.46 -6.98
CA TYR A 49 13.15 -20.90 -8.35
C TYR A 49 14.61 -21.38 -8.53
N GLN A 50 14.75 -22.63 -8.96
CA GLN A 50 16.03 -23.23 -9.33
C GLN A 50 15.97 -23.64 -10.82
N PRO A 51 16.84 -23.07 -11.68
CA PRO A 51 16.90 -23.46 -13.09
C PRO A 51 17.17 -24.95 -13.26
N GLY A 52 16.45 -25.60 -14.18
CA GLY A 52 16.56 -27.04 -14.45
C GLY A 52 15.89 -27.95 -13.43
N GLN A 53 15.32 -27.42 -12.33
CA GLN A 53 14.65 -28.21 -11.30
C GLN A 53 13.13 -28.06 -11.37
N GLY A 54 12.54 -28.77 -12.33
CA GLY A 54 11.09 -28.94 -12.40
C GLY A 54 10.32 -27.76 -13.00
N PRO A 55 8.98 -27.76 -12.85
CA PRO A 55 8.10 -26.79 -13.50
C PRO A 55 8.21 -25.39 -12.88
N ILE A 56 7.95 -24.37 -13.70
CA ILE A 56 7.86 -22.99 -13.23
C ILE A 56 6.55 -22.81 -12.47
N LEU A 57 6.64 -22.63 -11.16
CA LEU A 57 5.48 -22.31 -10.33
C LEU A 57 5.08 -20.85 -10.54
N ARG A 58 3.77 -20.59 -10.48
CA ARG A 58 3.20 -19.23 -10.59
C ARG A 58 3.83 -18.25 -9.60
N GLU A 59 4.09 -18.71 -8.38
CA GLU A 59 4.66 -17.91 -7.29
C GLU A 59 6.01 -17.29 -7.64
N TYR A 60 6.81 -17.97 -8.46
CA TYR A 60 8.10 -17.47 -8.92
C TYR A 60 7.97 -16.27 -9.86
N ALA A 61 6.87 -16.23 -10.63
CA ALA A 61 6.60 -15.22 -11.65
C ALA A 61 5.65 -14.12 -11.19
N ASP A 62 4.95 -14.26 -10.06
CA ASP A 62 3.91 -13.30 -9.69
C ASP A 62 4.45 -11.94 -9.21
N THR A 63 3.72 -10.85 -9.43
CA THR A 63 4.12 -9.55 -8.89
C THR A 63 3.64 -9.46 -7.45
N GLU A 64 4.56 -9.26 -6.50
CA GLU A 64 4.13 -8.95 -5.14
C GLU A 64 3.36 -7.62 -5.13
N PRO A 65 2.23 -7.53 -4.41
CA PRO A 65 1.54 -6.28 -4.22
C PRO A 65 2.53 -5.24 -3.72
N ARG A 66 2.58 -4.07 -4.36
CA ARG A 66 3.43 -2.97 -3.91
C ARG A 66 3.03 -2.66 -2.46
N LYS A 67 3.88 -3.00 -1.49
CA LYS A 67 3.73 -2.54 -0.11
C LYS A 67 3.89 -1.01 -0.16
N GLY A 68 2.77 -0.31 -0.14
CA GLY A 68 2.74 1.14 -0.09
C GLY A 68 3.44 1.65 1.18
N ARG A 69 3.57 2.97 1.29
CA ARG A 69 4.08 3.58 2.52
C ARG A 69 3.20 3.13 3.71
N PRO A 70 3.80 2.63 4.81
CA PRO A 70 3.04 2.29 6.00
C PRO A 70 2.17 3.48 6.43
N PRO A 71 0.87 3.27 6.73
CA PRO A 71 0.00 4.35 7.17
C PRO A 71 0.47 4.86 8.54
N LYS A 72 0.32 6.17 8.76
CA LYS A 72 0.61 6.80 10.06
C LYS A 72 -0.34 6.37 11.18
N LEU A 73 -1.53 5.90 10.81
CA LEU A 73 -2.55 5.43 11.74
C LEU A 73 -2.52 3.91 11.78
N THR A 74 -2.41 3.36 12.98
CA THR A 74 -2.66 1.94 13.23
C THR A 74 -4.16 1.63 13.06
N GLN A 75 -4.53 0.36 12.90
CA GLN A 75 -5.94 0.00 12.79
C GLN A 75 -6.70 0.34 14.08
N ASP A 76 -6.13 0.01 15.23
CA ASP A 76 -6.69 0.34 16.55
C ASP A 76 -6.97 1.83 16.72
N GLN A 77 -6.08 2.70 16.21
CA GLN A 77 -6.29 4.14 16.24
C GLN A 77 -7.47 4.57 15.37
N LYS A 78 -7.66 3.95 14.19
CA LYS A 78 -8.84 4.22 13.36
C LYS A 78 -10.11 3.79 14.07
N ASP A 79 -10.12 2.62 14.68
CA ASP A 79 -11.29 2.07 15.36
C ASP A 79 -11.69 2.95 16.55
N LYS A 80 -10.70 3.47 17.31
CA LYS A 80 -10.93 4.47 18.37
C LYS A 80 -11.53 5.78 17.84
N ILE A 81 -11.06 6.26 16.69
CA ILE A 81 -11.63 7.46 16.04
C ILE A 81 -13.09 7.22 15.66
N VAL A 82 -13.37 6.08 15.00
CA VAL A 82 -14.71 5.72 14.56
C VAL A 82 -15.64 5.57 15.76
N ALA A 83 -15.26 4.81 16.78
CA ALA A 83 -16.02 4.63 18.01
C ALA A 83 -16.29 5.95 18.74
N THR A 84 -15.30 6.84 18.78
CA THR A 84 -15.49 8.18 19.37
C THR A 84 -16.56 8.95 18.60
N LEU A 85 -16.59 8.89 17.27
CA LEU A 85 -17.57 9.64 16.46
C LEU A 85 -18.95 9.00 16.36
N THR A 86 -19.04 7.68 16.37
CA THR A 86 -20.33 6.97 16.35
C THR A 86 -21.07 7.07 17.67
N SER A 87 -20.41 7.50 18.75
CA SER A 87 -21.11 7.84 20.00
C SER A 87 -21.99 9.09 19.80
N ASP A 88 -23.30 8.95 20.04
CA ASP A 88 -24.35 9.94 19.71
C ASP A 88 -24.06 11.38 20.20
N LYS A 89 -23.35 11.52 21.32
CA LYS A 89 -22.99 12.83 21.90
C LYS A 89 -21.79 13.48 21.21
N ALA A 90 -20.85 12.70 20.71
CA ALA A 90 -19.56 13.19 20.22
C ALA A 90 -19.60 13.66 18.77
N CYS A 91 -20.49 13.10 17.94
CA CYS A 91 -20.57 13.44 16.52
C CYS A 91 -20.84 14.95 16.26
N ARG A 92 -21.48 15.63 17.22
CA ARG A 92 -21.76 17.09 17.15
C ARG A 92 -20.65 17.97 17.73
N GLU A 93 -19.82 17.46 18.63
CA GLU A 93 -18.85 18.25 19.41
C GLU A 93 -17.40 18.11 18.98
N PHE A 94 -17.07 16.97 18.32
CA PHE A 94 -15.72 16.66 17.89
C PHE A 94 -15.44 17.18 16.49
N SER A 95 -14.43 18.04 16.38
CA SER A 95 -13.83 18.39 15.09
C SER A 95 -12.67 17.44 14.78
N SER A 96 -12.27 17.36 13.51
CA SER A 96 -11.10 16.57 13.09
C SER A 96 -9.81 17.03 13.77
N GLN A 97 -9.75 18.30 14.20
CA GLN A 97 -8.62 18.83 14.97
C GLN A 97 -8.63 18.27 16.40
N LYS A 98 -9.77 18.32 17.10
CA LYS A 98 -9.90 17.79 18.46
C LYS A 98 -9.57 16.29 18.53
N LEU A 99 -9.98 15.53 17.51
CA LEU A 99 -9.66 14.10 17.42
C LEU A 99 -8.16 13.85 17.22
N ALA A 100 -7.49 14.65 16.38
CA ALA A 100 -6.05 14.57 16.19
C ALA A 100 -5.30 14.92 17.49
N ASP A 101 -5.70 16.00 18.15
CA ASP A 101 -5.09 16.44 19.41
C ASP A 101 -5.27 15.39 20.52
N LYS A 102 -6.46 14.78 20.62
CA LYS A 102 -6.75 13.71 21.57
C LYS A 102 -5.86 12.48 21.31
N LEU A 103 -5.77 12.03 20.05
CA LEU A 103 -4.94 10.88 19.69
C LEU A 103 -3.45 11.12 19.94
N ASN A 104 -2.94 12.31 19.63
CA ASN A 104 -1.53 12.64 19.88
C ASN A 104 -1.22 12.72 21.38
N ARG A 105 -2.19 13.09 22.23
CA ARG A 105 -2.04 13.06 23.70
C ARG A 105 -2.06 11.64 24.25
N GLU A 106 -2.90 10.78 23.69
CA GLU A 106 -3.03 9.37 24.12
C GLU A 106 -1.86 8.50 23.63
N ASN A 107 -1.19 8.89 22.54
CA ASN A 107 -0.09 8.15 21.93
C ASN A 107 1.10 9.09 21.66
N PRO A 108 1.84 9.52 22.72
CA PRO A 108 2.95 10.47 22.57
C PRO A 108 4.17 9.89 21.83
N ASP A 109 4.33 8.56 21.86
CA ASP A 109 5.44 7.84 21.22
C ASP A 109 5.23 7.62 19.71
N ASP A 110 4.00 7.81 19.23
CA ASP A 110 3.64 7.63 17.82
C ASP A 110 3.90 8.88 16.97
N PRO A 111 4.10 8.74 15.64
CA PRO A 111 4.24 9.88 14.76
C PRO A 111 3.01 10.80 14.80
N ALA A 112 3.22 12.08 15.10
CA ALA A 112 2.15 13.06 15.19
C ALA A 112 1.16 13.01 14.01
N ILE A 113 -0.10 12.80 14.36
CA ILE A 113 -1.23 12.68 13.44
C ILE A 113 -1.79 14.07 13.17
N SER A 114 -1.92 14.40 11.89
CA SER A 114 -2.52 15.67 11.46
C SER A 114 -4.05 15.56 11.36
N ARG A 115 -4.75 16.69 11.50
CA ARG A 115 -6.18 16.81 11.18
C ARG A 115 -6.56 16.19 9.83
N ARG A 116 -5.71 16.37 8.81
CA ARG A 116 -5.95 15.86 7.45
C ARG A 116 -5.82 14.34 7.37
N THR A 117 -4.96 13.75 8.19
CA THR A 117 -4.83 12.30 8.35
C THR A 117 -6.11 11.71 8.94
N VAL A 118 -6.64 12.32 10.01
CA VAL A 118 -7.92 11.92 10.61
C VAL A 118 -9.06 12.05 9.60
N LEU A 119 -9.16 13.18 8.89
CA LEU A 119 -10.22 13.38 7.89
C LEU A 119 -10.19 12.33 6.78
N ARG A 120 -8.99 11.97 6.29
CA ARG A 120 -8.82 10.91 5.28
C ARG A 120 -9.26 9.55 5.80
N ALA A 121 -8.89 9.21 7.04
CA ALA A 121 -9.34 7.97 7.67
C ALA A 121 -10.87 7.91 7.77
N LEU A 122 -11.50 9.00 8.22
CA LEU A 122 -12.97 9.08 8.31
C LEU A 122 -13.65 8.96 6.96
N THR A 123 -13.12 9.64 5.94
CA THR A 123 -13.70 9.61 4.60
C THR A 123 -13.56 8.21 3.97
N ALA A 124 -12.49 7.49 4.27
CA ALA A 124 -12.31 6.11 3.84
C ALA A 124 -13.38 5.16 4.44
N GLU A 125 -13.84 5.45 5.65
CA GLU A 125 -14.94 4.74 6.34
C GLU A 125 -16.34 5.30 6.01
N GLY A 126 -16.43 6.25 5.05
CA GLY A 126 -17.70 6.88 4.67
C GLY A 126 -18.28 7.88 5.68
N LEU A 127 -17.52 8.27 6.70
CA LEU A 127 -17.95 9.19 7.75
C LEU A 127 -17.58 10.65 7.42
N HIS A 128 -18.53 11.55 7.62
CA HIS A 128 -18.34 12.98 7.45
C HIS A 128 -18.57 13.73 8.76
N LEU A 129 -17.60 14.56 9.14
CA LEU A 129 -17.76 15.49 10.25
C LEU A 129 -18.61 16.67 9.78
N GLY A 130 -19.69 16.98 10.50
CA GLY A 130 -20.48 18.18 10.25
C GLY A 130 -19.59 19.43 10.29
N ARG A 131 -19.76 20.33 9.32
CA ARG A 131 -19.09 21.65 9.35
C ARG A 131 -19.49 22.36 10.65
N GLN A 132 -18.57 22.43 11.61
CA GLN A 132 -18.70 23.36 12.73
C GLN A 132 -18.72 24.77 12.14
N ARG A 133 -19.88 25.43 12.18
CA ARG A 133 -20.02 26.85 11.83
C ARG A 133 -19.22 27.64 12.85
N SER A 134 -18.20 28.36 12.39
CA SER A 134 -17.44 29.30 13.20
C SER A 134 -18.40 30.36 13.73
N SER A 135 -18.70 30.34 15.03
CA SER A 135 -19.39 31.43 15.70
C SER A 135 -18.47 32.66 15.68
N LYS A 136 -18.82 33.67 14.88
CA LYS A 136 -18.21 35.01 14.94
C LYS A 136 -18.29 35.51 16.38
N LYS A 137 -17.14 35.80 16.99
CA LYS A 137 -17.05 36.49 18.27
C LYS A 137 -17.37 37.97 18.00
N GLN A 138 -18.60 38.40 18.26
CA GLN A 138 -18.93 39.82 18.42
C GLN A 138 -18.14 40.34 19.64
N LYS A 139 -17.38 41.41 19.44
CA LYS A 139 -16.91 42.26 20.54
C LYS A 139 -17.61 43.61 20.37
N GLY A 140 -18.39 43.97 21.39
CA GLY A 140 -18.77 45.37 21.65
C GLY A 140 -17.64 46.13 22.32
#